data_AF-A0A2N1V2C6-F1
#
_entry.id   AF-A0A2N1V2C6-F1
#
_cell.length_a   1.000
_cell.length_b   1.000
_cell.length_c   1.000
_cell.angle_alpha   90.00
_cell.angle_beta   90.00
_cell.angle_gamma   90.00
#
_symmetry.space_group_name_H-M   'P 1'
#
loop_
_entity.id
_entity.type
_entity.pdbx_description
1 polymer ?
#
loop_
_entity_poly.entity_id
_entity_poly.type
_entity_poly.pdbx_seq_one_letter_code
_entity_poly.pdbx_strand_id
1 'polypeptide(L)'
;MKRLLTLFLILTIFSCKQKEITKADLSFKLISWGSFYGAEPEQLEKFEKIFDSIIKNPNAKKQDKELADFFVRLNDNGLFTSPYINLRIGNDSTLVVYLSETEYKKVKDFNHNDLLKRNKKVELELDIIKKDIDIYYAERIISVNEVDGQTYWKK
;
A
#
# COMPACT_ATOMS: atom_id res chain seq x y z
N MET A 1 -9.70 63.36 -11.57
CA MET A 1 -10.49 62.13 -11.42
C MET A 1 -9.51 60.99 -11.16
N LYS A 2 -9.17 60.75 -9.88
CA LYS A 2 -9.61 59.59 -9.08
C LYS A 2 -9.41 58.24 -9.81
N ARG A 3 -8.41 57.48 -9.32
CA ARG A 3 -8.47 56.04 -9.00
C ARG A 3 -8.56 55.09 -10.21
N LEU A 4 -7.92 53.93 -10.29
CA LEU A 4 -7.17 53.15 -9.32
C LEU A 4 -6.28 52.18 -10.11
N LEU A 5 -5.10 51.93 -9.58
CA LEU A 5 -4.24 50.78 -9.85
C LEU A 5 -5.07 49.48 -10.03
N THR A 6 -4.83 48.69 -11.06
CA THR A 6 -5.18 47.26 -11.00
C THR A 6 -4.12 46.43 -11.71
N LEU A 7 -3.02 46.26 -10.98
CA LEU A 7 -2.02 45.22 -11.22
C LEU A 7 -2.71 43.88 -10.93
N PHE A 8 -3.18 43.18 -11.98
CA PHE A 8 -3.72 41.82 -11.82
C PHE A 8 -2.52 40.87 -11.64
N LEU A 9 -2.01 40.82 -10.41
CA LEU A 9 -1.03 39.84 -9.97
C LEU A 9 -1.74 38.48 -9.94
N ILE A 10 -1.59 37.71 -11.03
CA ILE A 10 -2.00 36.31 -11.08
C ILE A 10 -1.06 35.55 -10.14
N LEU A 11 -1.43 35.49 -8.86
CA LEU A 11 -0.90 34.54 -7.90
C LEU A 11 -1.37 33.16 -8.33
N THR A 12 -0.60 32.51 -9.20
CA THR A 12 -0.62 31.06 -9.35
C THR A 12 -0.15 30.48 -8.01
N ILE A 13 -1.08 30.28 -7.10
CA ILE A 13 -0.92 29.40 -5.95
C ILE A 13 -0.68 27.98 -6.49
N PHE A 14 0.58 27.68 -6.78
CA PHE A 14 1.09 26.32 -6.81
C PHE A 14 0.84 25.73 -5.42
N SER A 15 -0.34 25.14 -5.24
CA SER A 15 -0.60 24.23 -4.13
C SER A 15 0.17 22.95 -4.43
N CYS A 16 1.49 23.01 -4.27
CA CYS A 16 2.32 21.82 -4.20
C CYS A 16 1.95 21.17 -2.87
N LYS A 17 1.05 20.19 -2.89
CA LYS A 17 0.79 19.35 -1.72
C LYS A 17 2.13 18.78 -1.28
N GLN A 18 2.59 19.19 -0.11
CA GLN A 18 3.83 18.68 0.46
C GLN A 18 3.66 17.17 0.61
N LYS A 19 4.46 16.40 -0.14
CA LYS A 19 4.44 14.95 -0.04
C LYS A 19 4.92 14.56 1.35
N GLU A 20 4.07 13.87 2.10
CA GLU A 20 4.37 13.46 3.46
C GLU A 20 5.18 12.16 3.43
N ILE A 21 6.45 12.24 3.81
CA ILE A 21 7.32 11.07 3.92
C ILE A 21 6.90 10.28 5.15
N THR A 22 6.46 9.04 4.94
CA THR A 22 6.08 8.13 6.02
C THR A 22 7.28 7.34 6.49
N LYS A 23 7.59 7.39 7.79
CA LYS A 23 8.55 6.50 8.43
C LYS A 23 7.83 5.31 9.05
N ALA A 24 8.30 4.10 8.79
CA ALA A 24 7.67 2.89 9.30
C ALA A 24 8.66 1.73 9.40
N ASP A 25 8.35 0.75 10.25
CA ASP A 25 9.11 -0.50 10.30
C ASP A 25 8.50 -1.51 9.31
N LEU A 26 9.33 -2.24 8.58
CA LEU A 26 8.87 -3.43 7.85
C LEU A 26 8.35 -4.46 8.86
N SER A 27 7.19 -5.03 8.56
CA SER A 27 6.55 -6.03 9.39
C SER A 27 6.12 -7.25 8.58
N PHE A 28 5.94 -8.37 9.28
CA PHE A 28 5.61 -9.65 8.66
C PHE A 28 4.28 -10.18 9.18
N LYS A 29 3.47 -10.76 8.29
CA LYS A 29 2.27 -11.53 8.65
C LYS A 29 2.47 -12.97 8.20
N LEU A 30 2.15 -13.93 9.07
CA LEU A 30 2.26 -15.35 8.74
C LEU A 30 1.22 -15.81 7.72
N ILE A 31 0.05 -15.16 7.70
CA ILE A 31 -1.01 -15.38 6.72
C ILE A 31 -1.34 -14.04 6.07
N SER A 32 -1.28 -13.96 4.73
CA SER A 32 -1.60 -12.74 4.00
C SER A 32 -2.33 -13.01 2.69
N TRP A 33 -3.42 -12.28 2.46
CA TRP A 33 -4.25 -12.31 1.26
C TRP A 33 -4.15 -10.99 0.48
N GLY A 34 -2.98 -10.36 0.49
CA GLY A 34 -2.87 -8.95 0.11
C GLY A 34 -2.88 -8.68 -1.38
N SER A 35 -2.50 -9.62 -2.25
CA SER A 35 -2.54 -9.44 -3.71
C SER A 35 -2.44 -10.78 -4.43
N PHE A 36 -2.64 -10.74 -5.76
CA PHE A 36 -2.39 -11.84 -6.68
C PHE A 36 -1.05 -11.69 -7.42
N TYR A 37 -0.05 -11.09 -6.75
CA TYR A 37 1.29 -10.96 -7.31
C TYR A 37 1.88 -12.32 -7.68
N GLY A 38 2.32 -12.47 -8.94
CA GLY A 38 2.88 -13.71 -9.48
C GLY A 38 1.84 -14.78 -9.85
N ALA A 39 0.54 -14.47 -9.81
CA ALA A 39 -0.50 -15.40 -10.28
C ALA A 39 -0.54 -15.49 -11.81
N GLU A 40 -0.84 -16.67 -12.32
CA GLU A 40 -1.02 -16.90 -13.76
C GLU A 40 -2.33 -16.30 -14.27
N PRO A 41 -2.43 -15.89 -15.54
CA PRO A 41 -3.64 -15.27 -16.09
C PRO A 41 -4.93 -16.07 -15.87
N GLU A 42 -4.87 -17.40 -16.01
CA GLU A 42 -6.01 -18.29 -15.78
C GLU A 42 -6.50 -18.26 -14.33
N GLN A 43 -5.58 -18.07 -13.37
CA GLN A 43 -5.91 -17.95 -11.96
C GLN A 43 -6.60 -16.60 -11.70
N LEU A 44 -6.09 -15.52 -12.29
CA LEU A 44 -6.67 -14.18 -12.18
C LEU A 44 -8.11 -14.17 -12.70
N GLU A 45 -8.34 -14.71 -13.90
CA GLU A 45 -9.67 -14.80 -14.50
C GLU A 45 -10.65 -15.58 -13.62
N LYS A 46 -10.19 -16.66 -12.97
CA LYS A 46 -10.99 -17.44 -12.04
C LYS A 46 -11.39 -16.62 -10.82
N PHE A 47 -10.48 -15.84 -10.24
CA PHE A 47 -10.78 -14.99 -9.08
C PHE A 47 -11.71 -13.85 -9.45
N GLU A 48 -11.50 -13.20 -10.60
CA GLU A 48 -12.41 -12.17 -11.11
C GLU A 48 -13.85 -12.71 -11.23
N LYS A 49 -14.03 -13.89 -11.84
CA LYS A 49 -15.35 -14.54 -11.95
C LYS A 49 -15.99 -14.85 -10.59
N ILE A 50 -15.18 -15.26 -9.61
CA ILE A 50 -15.66 -15.53 -8.24
C ILE A 50 -16.17 -14.23 -7.60
N PHE A 51 -15.37 -13.15 -7.65
CA PHE A 51 -15.76 -11.87 -7.05
C PHE A 51 -16.99 -11.28 -7.74
N ASP A 52 -17.04 -11.34 -9.07
CA ASP A 52 -18.21 -10.95 -9.85
C ASP A 52 -19.47 -11.71 -9.43
N SER A 53 -19.36 -13.02 -9.25
CA SER A 53 -20.49 -13.86 -8.83
C SER A 53 -20.94 -13.52 -7.41
N ILE A 54 -20.04 -13.15 -6.50
CA ILE A 54 -20.37 -12.75 -5.13
C ILE A 54 -21.12 -11.42 -5.13
N ILE A 55 -20.62 -10.44 -5.88
CA ILE A 55 -21.22 -9.09 -5.98
C ILE A 55 -22.63 -9.16 -6.56
N LYS A 56 -22.80 -9.93 -7.64
CA LYS A 56 -24.09 -10.10 -8.34
C LYS A 56 -25.10 -10.94 -7.54
N ASN A 57 -24.66 -11.70 -6.53
CA ASN A 57 -25.54 -12.54 -5.74
C ASN A 57 -26.26 -11.72 -4.63
N PRO A 58 -27.59 -11.54 -4.69
CA PRO A 58 -28.31 -10.80 -3.66
C PRO A 58 -28.21 -11.46 -2.27
N ASN A 59 -28.03 -12.78 -2.22
CA ASN A 59 -27.98 -13.57 -0.99
C ASN A 59 -26.57 -13.77 -0.42
N ALA A 60 -25.52 -13.24 -1.08
CA ALA A 60 -24.16 -13.35 -0.56
C ALA A 60 -24.01 -12.63 0.79
N LYS A 61 -23.20 -13.18 1.69
CA LYS A 61 -22.95 -12.59 3.01
C LYS A 61 -22.29 -11.23 2.84
N LYS A 62 -22.59 -10.29 3.75
CA LYS A 62 -22.02 -8.94 3.74
C LYS A 62 -20.48 -8.95 3.70
N GLN A 63 -19.85 -9.80 4.50
CA GLN A 63 -18.39 -9.93 4.56
C GLN A 63 -17.80 -10.40 3.23
N ASP A 64 -18.45 -11.35 2.55
CA ASP A 64 -18.01 -11.84 1.25
C ASP A 64 -18.11 -10.73 0.20
N LYS A 65 -19.19 -9.93 0.24
CA LYS A 65 -19.37 -8.77 -0.63
C LYS A 65 -18.30 -7.69 -0.37
N GLU A 66 -18.05 -7.36 0.89
CA GLU A 66 -17.03 -6.38 1.27
C GLU A 66 -15.63 -6.80 0.78
N LEU A 67 -15.31 -8.09 0.87
CA LEU A 67 -14.06 -8.64 0.36
C LEU A 67 -13.99 -8.58 -1.18
N ALA A 68 -15.06 -8.99 -1.86
CA ALA A 68 -15.13 -8.93 -3.32
C ALA A 68 -15.02 -7.48 -3.82
N ASP A 69 -15.75 -6.55 -3.20
CA ASP A 69 -15.70 -5.12 -3.51
C ASP A 69 -14.29 -4.55 -3.28
N PHE A 70 -13.59 -4.98 -2.22
CA PHE A 70 -12.20 -4.57 -1.99
C PHE A 70 -11.29 -4.99 -3.14
N PHE A 71 -11.40 -6.23 -3.62
CA PHE A 71 -10.58 -6.72 -4.73
C PHE A 71 -10.93 -6.06 -6.07
N VAL A 72 -12.21 -5.75 -6.31
CA VAL A 72 -12.61 -4.95 -7.48
C VAL A 72 -11.96 -3.57 -7.44
N ARG A 73 -12.05 -2.85 -6.31
CA ARG A 73 -11.39 -1.54 -6.17
C ARG A 73 -9.88 -1.63 -6.29
N LEU A 74 -9.27 -2.71 -5.81
CA LEU A 74 -7.83 -2.94 -5.97
C LEU A 74 -7.44 -3.11 -7.45
N ASN A 75 -8.28 -3.79 -8.23
CA ASN A 75 -8.11 -3.95 -9.68
C ASN A 75 -8.34 -2.64 -10.44
N ASP A 76 -9.38 -1.89 -10.09
CA ASP A 76 -9.68 -0.58 -10.70
C ASP A 76 -8.52 0.41 -10.51
N ASN A 77 -7.75 0.26 -9.43
CA ASN A 77 -6.55 1.04 -9.15
C ASN A 77 -5.25 0.45 -9.77
N GLY A 78 -5.34 -0.66 -10.50
CA GLY A 78 -4.20 -1.34 -11.13
C GLY A 78 -3.27 -2.05 -10.15
N LEU A 79 -3.73 -2.33 -8.92
CA LEU A 79 -2.91 -2.87 -7.83
C LEU A 79 -3.16 -4.36 -7.55
N PHE A 80 -4.12 -4.97 -8.24
CA PHE A 80 -4.56 -6.35 -8.00
C PHE A 80 -3.42 -7.38 -8.06
N THR A 81 -2.48 -7.17 -8.98
CA THR A 81 -1.29 -8.00 -9.20
C THR A 81 0.00 -7.35 -8.70
N SER A 82 -0.10 -6.19 -8.02
CA SER A 82 1.09 -5.51 -7.50
C SER A 82 1.60 -6.20 -6.23
N PRO A 83 2.94 -6.33 -6.06
CA PRO A 83 3.50 -6.77 -4.80
C PRO A 83 3.13 -5.77 -3.69
N TYR A 84 3.14 -6.25 -2.44
CA TYR A 84 2.87 -5.41 -1.28
C TYR A 84 3.78 -5.77 -0.12
N ILE A 85 3.87 -4.84 0.83
CA ILE A 85 4.52 -5.03 2.12
C ILE A 85 3.56 -4.65 3.25
N ASN A 86 3.83 -5.18 4.44
CA ASN A 86 3.16 -4.73 5.66
C ASN A 86 4.12 -3.80 6.40
N LEU A 87 3.63 -2.63 6.78
CA LEU A 87 4.35 -1.65 7.58
C LEU A 87 3.77 -1.58 8.98
N ARG A 88 4.60 -1.43 10.00
CA ARG A 88 4.19 -0.98 11.33
C ARG A 88 4.41 0.52 11.43
N ILE A 89 3.33 1.26 11.69
CA ILE A 89 3.34 2.71 11.87
C ILE A 89 3.00 2.98 13.34
N GLY A 90 3.93 3.60 14.06
CA GLY A 90 3.82 3.77 15.51
C GLY A 90 3.77 2.43 16.26
N ASN A 91 3.06 2.39 17.39
CA ASN A 91 3.12 1.23 18.28
C ASN A 91 2.24 0.07 17.85
N ASP A 92 1.02 0.29 17.34
CA ASP A 92 0.05 -0.81 17.15
C ASP A 92 -0.61 -0.86 15.77
N SER A 93 -0.35 0.14 14.91
CA SER A 93 -0.98 0.24 13.60
C SER A 93 -0.15 -0.49 12.55
N THR A 94 -0.80 -1.35 11.77
CA THR A 94 -0.19 -1.98 10.60
C THR A 94 -0.87 -1.51 9.33
N LEU A 95 -0.09 -1.17 8.32
CA LEU A 95 -0.56 -0.69 7.02
C LEU A 95 -0.10 -1.64 5.91
N VAL A 96 -1.00 -2.04 5.02
CA VAL A 96 -0.63 -2.73 3.78
C VAL A 96 -0.34 -1.67 2.73
N VAL A 97 0.82 -1.76 2.08
CA VAL A 97 1.23 -0.81 1.05
C VAL A 97 1.67 -1.58 -0.19
N TYR A 98 1.02 -1.29 -1.31
CA TYR A 98 1.36 -1.83 -2.62
C TYR A 98 2.54 -1.08 -3.23
N LEU A 99 3.33 -1.78 -4.03
CA LEU A 99 4.58 -1.30 -4.60
C LEU A 99 4.66 -1.64 -6.08
N SER A 100 5.49 -0.92 -6.82
CA SER A 100 5.99 -1.44 -8.10
C SER A 100 7.00 -2.57 -7.87
N GLU A 101 7.22 -3.41 -8.88
CA GLU A 101 8.28 -4.42 -8.89
C GLU A 101 9.66 -3.88 -8.51
N THR A 102 9.99 -2.70 -9.05
CA THR A 102 11.29 -2.06 -8.83
C THR A 102 11.47 -1.66 -7.36
N GLU A 103 10.42 -1.14 -6.74
CA GLU A 103 10.44 -0.76 -5.32
C GLU A 103 10.41 -2.00 -4.42
N TYR A 104 9.60 -3.00 -4.76
CA TYR A 104 9.53 -4.26 -4.02
C TYR A 104 10.87 -5.00 -3.98
N LYS A 105 11.64 -4.97 -5.08
CA LYS A 105 12.99 -5.56 -5.13
C LYS A 105 13.96 -5.03 -4.08
N LYS A 106 13.75 -3.81 -3.56
CA LYS A 106 14.60 -3.22 -2.51
C LYS A 106 14.40 -3.89 -1.14
N VAL A 107 13.27 -4.57 -0.94
CA VAL A 107 12.86 -5.11 0.36
C VAL A 107 12.49 -6.59 0.34
N LYS A 108 12.35 -7.20 -0.84
CA LYS A 108 11.91 -8.60 -1.00
C LYS A 108 12.83 -9.63 -0.34
N ASP A 109 14.12 -9.33 -0.18
CA ASP A 109 15.12 -10.27 0.31
C ASP A 109 15.20 -10.29 1.85
N PHE A 110 14.51 -9.37 2.53
CA PHE A 110 14.41 -9.40 3.99
C PHE A 110 13.55 -10.58 4.45
N ASN A 111 14.16 -11.44 5.26
CA ASN A 111 13.50 -12.61 5.81
C ASN A 111 13.19 -12.44 7.30
N HIS A 112 11.93 -12.66 7.67
CA HIS A 112 11.46 -12.58 9.06
C HIS A 112 12.32 -13.40 10.03
N ASN A 113 12.61 -14.66 9.70
CA ASN A 113 13.31 -15.57 10.61
C ASN A 113 14.78 -15.17 10.80
N ASP A 114 15.41 -14.63 9.74
CA ASP A 114 16.77 -14.12 9.81
C ASP A 114 16.86 -12.85 10.68
N LEU A 115 15.98 -11.88 10.42
CA LEU A 115 15.92 -10.64 11.21
C LEU A 115 15.66 -10.91 12.70
N LEU A 116 14.77 -11.84 13.03
CA LEU A 116 14.53 -12.25 14.42
C LEU A 116 15.76 -12.88 15.07
N LYS A 117 16.48 -13.78 14.38
CA LYS A 117 17.69 -14.42 14.91
C LYS A 117 18.81 -13.41 15.20
N ARG A 118 18.91 -12.37 14.35
CA ARG A 118 19.93 -11.33 14.47
C ARG A 118 19.52 -10.18 15.39
N ASN A 119 18.30 -10.20 15.96
CA ASN A 119 17.70 -9.09 16.70
C ASN A 119 17.77 -7.76 15.92
N LYS A 120 17.43 -7.85 14.63
CA LYS A 120 17.39 -6.73 13.70
C LYS A 120 15.95 -6.42 13.30
N LYS A 121 15.72 -5.18 12.89
CA LYS A 121 14.51 -4.72 12.19
C LYS A 121 14.89 -3.86 10.99
N VAL A 122 13.95 -3.64 10.08
CA VAL A 122 14.16 -2.81 8.89
C VAL A 122 13.29 -1.57 8.99
N GLU A 123 13.91 -0.41 9.06
CA GLU A 123 13.25 0.90 9.02
C GLU A 123 13.19 1.40 7.57
N LEU A 124 12.03 1.89 7.17
CA LEU A 124 11.74 2.37 5.84
C LEU A 124 11.25 3.82 5.90
N GLU A 125 11.68 4.61 4.92
CA GLU A 125 11.05 5.89 4.60
C GLU A 125 10.39 5.78 3.23
N LEU A 126 9.10 6.10 3.14
CA LEU A 126 8.31 5.90 1.93
C LEU A 126 7.52 7.16 1.55
N ASP A 127 7.37 7.37 0.25
CA ASP A 127 6.41 8.31 -0.34
C ASP A 127 5.10 7.56 -0.62
N ILE A 128 4.16 7.61 0.34
CA ILE A 128 2.90 6.84 0.28
C ILE A 128 1.76 7.75 -0.20
N ILE A 129 1.00 7.25 -1.17
CA ILE A 129 -0.25 7.85 -1.63
C ILE A 129 -1.43 6.94 -1.29
N LYS A 130 -2.53 7.55 -0.84
CA LYS A 130 -3.82 6.86 -0.69
C LYS A 130 -4.52 6.85 -2.04
N LYS A 131 -4.77 5.66 -2.59
CA LYS A 131 -5.45 5.47 -3.88
C LYS A 131 -6.96 5.38 -3.70
N ASP A 132 -7.40 4.76 -2.61
CA ASP A 132 -8.82 4.60 -2.24
C ASP A 132 -8.94 4.42 -0.72
N ILE A 133 -10.16 4.24 -0.20
CA ILE A 133 -10.40 3.79 1.16
C ILE A 133 -9.64 2.48 1.42
N ASP A 134 -8.76 2.53 2.42
CA ASP A 134 -7.88 1.43 2.84
C ASP A 134 -6.93 0.84 1.78
N ILE A 135 -6.72 1.55 0.66
CA ILE A 135 -5.76 1.16 -0.40
C ILE A 135 -4.64 2.21 -0.49
N TYR A 136 -3.42 1.77 -0.22
CA TYR A 136 -2.23 2.62 -0.15
C TYR A 136 -1.14 2.10 -1.10
N TYR A 137 -0.49 3.00 -1.81
CA TYR A 137 0.59 2.70 -2.75
C TYR A 137 1.81 3.53 -2.42
N ALA A 138 3.01 2.94 -2.39
CA ALA A 138 4.23 3.74 -2.30
C ALA A 138 4.74 4.07 -3.71
N GLU A 139 4.81 5.36 -4.03
CA GLU A 139 5.45 5.82 -5.26
C GLU A 139 6.93 5.49 -5.25
N ARG A 140 7.55 5.54 -4.06
CA ARG A 140 8.97 5.25 -3.87
C ARG A 140 9.29 4.91 -2.42
N ILE A 141 10.15 3.91 -2.22
CA ILE A 141 10.95 3.68 -1.02
C ILE A 141 12.19 4.56 -1.12
N ILE A 142 12.25 5.54 -0.22
CA ILE A 142 13.29 6.57 -0.14
C ILE A 142 14.54 6.01 0.52
N SER A 143 14.37 5.27 1.63
CA SER A 143 15.47 4.63 2.34
C SER A 143 15.06 3.29 2.94
N VAL A 144 16.06 2.42 3.12
CA VAL A 144 15.95 1.07 3.70
C VAL A 144 17.14 0.89 4.63
N ASN A 145 16.88 0.80 5.93
CA ASN A 145 17.93 0.69 6.94
C ASN A 145 17.68 -0.52 7.84
N GLU A 146 18.64 -1.45 7.88
CA GLU A 146 18.63 -2.51 8.88
C GLU A 146 19.28 -1.99 10.17
N VAL A 147 18.56 -2.04 11.28
CA VAL A 147 19.00 -1.51 12.58
C VAL A 147 18.79 -2.52 13.70
N ASP A 148 19.45 -2.31 14.84
CA ASP A 148 19.20 -3.10 16.04
C ASP A 148 17.76 -2.90 16.54
N GLY A 149 17.08 -4.01 16.83
CA GLY A 149 15.72 -3.97 17.35
C GLY A 149 14.90 -5.20 16.98
N GLN A 150 13.76 -5.37 17.64
CA GLN A 150 12.88 -6.50 17.40
C GLN A 150 12.01 -6.26 16.18
N THR A 151 12.10 -7.14 15.18
CA THR A 151 11.16 -7.16 14.04
C THR A 151 9.75 -7.44 14.52
N TYR A 152 8.81 -6.59 14.09
CA TYR A 152 7.39 -6.77 14.39
C TYR A 152 6.74 -7.79 13.46
N TRP A 153 5.91 -8.66 14.02
CA TRP A 153 5.13 -9.61 13.25
C TRP A 153 3.79 -9.92 13.91
N LYS A 154 2.81 -10.33 13.09
CA LYS A 154 1.50 -10.82 13.54
C LYS A 154 1.25 -12.22 12.98
N LYS A 155 0.53 -13.03 13.76
CA LYS A 155 0.03 -14.34 13.33
C LYS A 155 -1.06 -14.17 12.28
#